data_AF-A0AAU1HVC3-F1
#
_entry.id   AF-A0AAU1HVC3-F1
#
_cell.length_a   1.000
_cell.length_b   1.000
_cell.length_c   1.000
_cell.angle_alpha   90.00
_cell.angle_beta   90.00
_cell.angle_gamma   90.00
#
_symmetry.space_group_name_H-M   'P 1'
#
loop_
_entity.id
_entity.type
_entity.pdbx_description
1 polymer ?
#
loop_
_entity_poly.entity_id
_entity_poly.type
_entity_poly.pdbx_seq_one_letter_code
_entity_poly.pdbx_strand_id
1 'polypeptide(L)'
;MSEWSVAEPRKLTFDEPVSELHVRIVNGTVNVVGTDEGSARLEVSEIDGPPLVVTQEGGTLSVAYEDLPWKGFLKWLDRKGWRRSAVVSLAVPADTRVEVGVVGAGAVVSGIQGPSVVKGVTGDTTLVALSGPVRADTVSGNLEAQAVTGDLRFNSVSGDLTVVEGSGSSVKADSVSGSMIVDLDPEGPTDVRLTSVSGEIAIRLPAPADADVEANTASGTISNAFEGLRVHGQWGAHKITGRLGAGTGKLRATTVSGSIALLRRPPREEEPWDAEAWEDPEPTTDTAPTTDAAPTTDTASATGTASATDTDPTTATNPTTAPLNDTHHSPGDNSVSGQGDEPTEASPHAPADGTTDKKVL
;
A
#
# COMPACT_ATOMS: atom_id res chain seq x y z
N MET A 1 -4.33 11.71 29.61
CA MET A 1 -4.37 10.32 29.09
C MET A 1 -5.83 9.92 29.04
N SER A 2 -6.33 9.71 27.83
CA SER A 2 -7.68 9.19 27.58
C SER A 2 -7.55 7.75 27.09
N GLU A 3 -8.43 6.86 27.54
CA GLU A 3 -8.40 5.44 27.20
C GLU A 3 -9.81 4.95 26.89
N TRP A 4 -9.94 4.14 25.84
CA TRP A 4 -11.19 3.52 25.42
C TRP A 4 -10.97 2.03 25.16
N SER A 5 -11.88 1.21 25.67
CA SER A 5 -12.00 -0.20 25.28
C SER A 5 -13.10 -0.33 24.23
N VAL A 6 -12.76 -0.89 23.06
CA VAL A 6 -13.65 -1.05 21.90
C VAL A 6 -13.88 -2.53 21.66
N ALA A 7 -15.01 -3.05 22.12
CA ALA A 7 -15.42 -4.46 21.97
C ALA A 7 -16.48 -4.67 20.86
N GLU A 8 -17.02 -3.58 20.32
CA GLU A 8 -18.07 -3.55 19.31
C GLU A 8 -17.78 -2.42 18.32
N PRO A 9 -18.35 -2.44 17.10
CA PRO A 9 -18.16 -1.36 16.13
C PRO A 9 -18.43 0.02 16.73
N ARG A 10 -17.47 0.93 16.57
CA ARG A 10 -17.49 2.25 17.22
C ARG A 10 -16.72 3.27 16.41
N LYS A 11 -17.19 4.52 16.45
CA LYS A 11 -16.49 5.71 15.96
C LYS A 11 -16.02 6.54 17.14
N LEU A 12 -14.78 7.03 17.07
CA LEU A 12 -14.16 7.92 18.05
C LEU A 12 -13.61 9.14 17.31
N THR A 13 -13.74 10.31 17.92
CA THR A 13 -13.13 11.57 17.46
C THR A 13 -12.25 12.10 18.57
N PHE A 14 -11.08 12.62 18.20
CA PHE A 14 -10.08 13.11 19.15
C PHE A 14 -9.92 14.61 18.95
N ASP A 15 -10.36 15.38 19.95
CA ASP A 15 -10.29 16.85 19.93
C ASP A 15 -8.87 17.36 20.21
N GLU A 16 -8.08 16.59 20.97
CA GLU A 16 -6.66 16.89 21.18
C GLU A 16 -5.86 16.55 19.91
N PRO A 17 -4.88 17.39 19.51
CA PRO A 17 -4.04 17.13 18.34
C PRO A 17 -3.34 15.76 18.41
N VAL A 18 -3.27 15.08 17.26
CA VAL A 18 -2.52 13.83 17.11
C VAL A 18 -1.34 14.10 16.18
N SER A 19 -0.13 13.98 16.72
CA SER A 19 1.13 14.08 15.97
C SER A 19 1.77 12.71 15.72
N GLU A 20 1.35 11.68 16.46
CA GLU A 20 1.89 10.34 16.32
C GLU A 20 0.80 9.25 16.32
N LEU A 21 0.74 8.54 15.20
CA LEU A 21 0.05 7.31 14.83
C LEU A 21 0.68 5.99 15.30
N HIS A 22 0.10 5.21 16.23
CA HIS A 22 0.49 3.80 16.39
C HIS A 22 -0.69 2.83 16.26
N VAL A 23 -0.58 1.88 15.33
CA VAL A 23 -1.62 0.86 15.11
C VAL A 23 -1.01 -0.53 15.11
N ARG A 24 -1.61 -1.46 15.85
CA ARG A 24 -1.24 -2.88 15.80
C ARG A 24 -2.45 -3.80 15.73
N ILE A 25 -2.60 -4.48 14.60
CA ILE A 25 -3.76 -5.34 14.33
C ILE A 25 -3.30 -6.72 13.88
N VAL A 26 -4.09 -7.73 14.24
CA VAL A 26 -3.90 -9.13 13.90
C VAL A 26 -5.16 -9.59 13.17
N ASN A 27 -5.00 -9.99 11.91
CA ASN A 27 -6.06 -10.25 10.92
C ASN A 27 -7.01 -9.05 10.68
N GLY A 28 -7.66 -9.04 9.52
CA GLY A 28 -8.53 -7.95 9.11
C GLY A 28 -7.77 -6.88 8.31
N THR A 29 -8.03 -5.60 8.58
CA THR A 29 -7.49 -4.49 7.76
C THR A 29 -7.26 -3.23 8.59
N VAL A 30 -6.17 -2.52 8.27
CA VAL A 30 -5.86 -1.18 8.77
C VAL A 30 -5.84 -0.21 7.61
N ASN A 31 -6.68 0.81 7.65
CA ASN A 31 -6.67 1.93 6.71
C ASN A 31 -6.27 3.20 7.46
N VAL A 32 -5.23 3.89 7.00
CA VAL A 32 -4.80 5.18 7.55
C VAL A 32 -4.78 6.19 6.41
N VAL A 33 -5.48 7.31 6.59
CA VAL A 33 -5.58 8.38 5.61
C VAL A 33 -5.15 9.68 6.27
N GLY A 34 -4.15 10.34 5.68
CA GLY A 34 -3.78 11.71 5.99
C GLY A 34 -4.81 12.68 5.42
N THR A 35 -5.19 13.67 6.22
CA THR A 35 -6.19 14.68 5.88
C THR A 35 -5.68 16.07 6.25
N ASP A 36 -6.27 17.10 5.63
CA ASP A 36 -6.01 18.50 5.98
C ASP A 36 -6.78 18.95 7.24
N GLU A 37 -7.54 18.05 7.86
CA GLU A 37 -8.27 18.31 9.09
C GLU A 37 -7.35 18.20 10.31
N GLY A 38 -7.53 19.09 11.28
CA GLY A 38 -6.69 19.12 12.49
C GLY A 38 -7.03 18.06 13.55
N SER A 39 -8.19 17.40 13.44
CA SER A 39 -8.66 16.39 14.40
C SER A 39 -8.54 14.98 13.84
N ALA A 40 -8.11 14.02 14.67
CA ALA A 40 -8.10 12.62 14.28
C ALA A 40 -9.48 11.96 14.46
N ARG A 41 -9.78 10.96 13.64
CA ARG A 41 -10.96 10.09 13.77
C ARG A 41 -10.56 8.63 13.61
N LEU A 42 -11.21 7.78 14.39
CA LEU A 42 -11.06 6.34 14.37
C LEU A 42 -12.43 5.69 14.17
N GLU A 43 -12.52 4.79 13.22
CA GLU A 43 -13.66 3.90 13.01
C GLU A 43 -13.19 2.45 13.12
N VAL A 44 -13.78 1.72 14.06
CA VAL A 44 -13.73 0.26 14.10
C VAL A 44 -15.06 -0.23 13.55
N SER A 45 -15.07 -0.74 12.33
CA SER A 45 -16.30 -1.17 11.65
C SER A 45 -16.65 -2.64 11.92
N GLU A 46 -15.63 -3.45 12.15
CA GLU A 46 -15.75 -4.87 12.49
C GLU A 46 -14.73 -5.21 13.57
N ILE A 47 -15.14 -6.01 14.54
CA ILE A 47 -14.26 -6.61 15.54
C ILE A 47 -14.81 -7.97 15.95
N ASP A 48 -13.94 -8.98 15.91
CA ASP A 48 -14.17 -10.31 16.48
C ASP A 48 -13.03 -10.61 17.45
N GLY A 49 -13.35 -11.22 18.60
CA GLY A 49 -12.40 -11.52 19.66
C GLY A 49 -12.25 -10.44 20.75
N PRO A 50 -11.05 -10.28 21.33
CA PRO A 50 -10.82 -9.34 22.43
C PRO A 50 -10.96 -7.88 21.99
N PRO A 51 -11.31 -6.95 22.89
CA PRO A 51 -11.45 -5.55 22.55
C PRO A 51 -10.12 -4.92 22.12
N LEU A 52 -10.20 -3.91 21.25
CA LEU A 52 -9.08 -3.00 21.01
C LEU A 52 -9.01 -1.99 22.16
N VAL A 53 -7.79 -1.73 22.61
CA VAL A 53 -7.45 -0.65 23.53
C VAL A 53 -6.99 0.53 22.68
N VAL A 54 -7.69 1.64 22.83
CA VAL A 54 -7.36 2.91 22.19
C VAL A 54 -6.88 3.87 23.28
N THR A 55 -5.71 4.47 23.13
CA THR A 55 -5.20 5.47 24.08
C THR A 55 -4.75 6.73 23.38
N GLN A 56 -4.96 7.87 24.04
CA GLN A 56 -4.41 9.15 23.63
C GLN A 56 -3.63 9.78 24.80
N GLU A 57 -2.33 10.00 24.59
CA GLU A 57 -1.45 10.64 25.56
C GLU A 57 -0.35 11.43 24.84
N GLY A 58 -0.18 12.71 25.20
CA GLY A 58 0.96 13.51 24.72
C GLY A 58 1.03 13.70 23.20
N GLY A 59 -0.10 13.69 22.50
CA GLY A 59 -0.17 13.78 21.03
C GLY A 59 -0.01 12.43 20.32
N THR A 60 0.18 11.33 21.06
CA THR A 60 0.24 9.98 20.52
C THR A 60 -1.12 9.29 20.65
N LEU A 61 -1.65 8.80 19.53
CA LEU A 61 -2.82 7.94 19.44
C LEU A 61 -2.37 6.49 19.19
N SER A 62 -2.70 5.58 20.10
CA SER A 62 -2.41 4.15 19.96
C SER A 62 -3.69 3.33 19.81
N VAL A 63 -3.69 2.38 18.88
CA VAL A 63 -4.78 1.41 18.66
C VAL A 63 -4.19 0.00 18.58
N ALA A 64 -4.42 -0.83 19.60
CA ALA A 64 -3.86 -2.18 19.66
C ALA A 64 -4.71 -3.13 20.52
N TYR A 65 -4.42 -4.43 20.47
CA TYR A 65 -4.92 -5.36 21.48
C TYR A 65 -4.14 -5.21 22.80
N GLU A 66 -4.81 -5.43 23.94
CA GLU A 66 -4.24 -5.30 25.29
C GLU A 66 -2.97 -6.15 25.50
N ASP A 67 -2.92 -7.33 24.88
CA ASP A 67 -1.82 -8.29 24.96
C ASP A 67 -0.66 -8.03 23.98
N LEU A 68 -0.73 -6.94 23.20
CA LEU A 68 0.33 -6.49 22.28
C LEU A 68 1.00 -5.19 22.77
N PRO A 69 1.61 -5.16 23.98
CA PRO A 69 2.31 -3.97 24.44
C PRO A 69 3.50 -3.63 23.54
N TRP A 70 3.89 -2.35 23.52
CA TRP A 70 4.94 -1.87 22.63
C TRP A 70 6.29 -2.57 22.80
N LYS A 71 6.57 -3.03 24.02
CA LYS A 71 7.81 -3.72 24.40
C LYS A 71 7.75 -5.22 24.07
N GLY A 72 7.93 -5.55 22.79
CA GLY A 72 8.40 -6.87 22.35
C GLY A 72 7.37 -7.77 21.66
N PHE A 73 7.83 -8.47 20.63
CA PHE A 73 7.05 -9.40 19.79
C PHE A 73 7.04 -10.84 20.33
N LEU A 74 7.68 -11.12 21.48
CA LEU A 74 7.99 -12.48 21.95
C LEU A 74 6.92 -13.14 22.85
N LYS A 75 5.79 -12.46 23.13
CA LYS A 75 4.73 -12.99 24.02
C LYS A 75 3.53 -13.64 23.29
N TRP A 76 3.62 -13.90 21.99
CA TRP A 76 2.50 -14.45 21.20
C TRP A 76 2.27 -15.96 21.36
N LEU A 77 3.08 -16.65 22.19
CA LEU A 77 3.11 -18.11 22.28
C LEU A 77 1.95 -18.75 23.08
N ASP A 78 0.91 -18.00 23.44
CA ASP A 78 -0.22 -18.55 24.20
C ASP A 78 -1.25 -19.22 23.28
N ARG A 79 -1.24 -20.56 23.35
CA ARG A 79 -2.20 -21.49 22.75
C ARG A 79 -3.54 -21.42 23.48
N LYS A 80 -4.46 -20.55 23.03
CA LYS A 80 -5.92 -20.80 23.11
C LYS A 80 -6.64 -19.92 22.10
N GLY A 81 -7.28 -20.55 21.11
CA GLY A 81 -7.84 -19.89 19.94
C GLY A 81 -8.93 -18.87 20.26
N TRP A 82 -8.57 -17.59 20.31
CA TRP A 82 -9.48 -16.51 20.01
C TRP A 82 -9.17 -16.08 18.58
N ARG A 83 -10.11 -16.30 17.65
CA ARG A 83 -10.10 -15.57 16.38
C ARG A 83 -10.15 -14.10 16.78
N ARG A 84 -9.11 -13.36 16.39
CA ARG A 84 -9.09 -11.91 16.51
C ARG A 84 -8.97 -11.36 15.11
N SER A 85 -9.82 -10.42 14.79
CA SER A 85 -9.84 -9.69 13.53
C SER A 85 -10.45 -8.34 13.81
N ALA A 86 -9.92 -7.29 13.20
CA ALA A 86 -10.53 -5.98 13.25
C ALA A 86 -10.36 -5.26 11.92
N VAL A 87 -11.37 -4.50 11.54
CA VAL A 87 -11.30 -3.54 10.44
C VAL A 87 -11.28 -2.16 11.04
N VAL A 88 -10.13 -1.49 10.90
CA VAL A 88 -9.82 -0.22 11.53
C VAL A 88 -9.54 0.81 10.45
N SER A 89 -10.24 1.94 10.49
CA SER A 89 -9.99 3.09 9.61
C SER A 89 -9.68 4.33 10.43
N LEU A 90 -8.59 5.02 10.09
CA LEU A 90 -8.13 6.22 10.77
C LEU A 90 -7.96 7.37 9.79
N ALA A 91 -8.55 8.52 10.13
CA ALA A 91 -8.23 9.80 9.50
C ALA A 91 -7.37 10.59 10.48
N VAL A 92 -6.19 11.03 10.07
CA VAL A 92 -5.25 11.80 10.91
C VAL A 92 -4.76 13.04 10.16
N PRO A 93 -4.25 14.07 10.86
CA PRO A 93 -3.53 15.16 10.20
C PRO A 93 -2.40 14.63 9.30
N ALA A 94 -2.25 15.17 8.10
CA ALA A 94 -1.31 14.63 7.11
C ALA A 94 0.16 14.63 7.56
N ASP A 95 0.57 15.52 8.45
CA ASP A 95 1.92 15.61 9.03
C ASP A 95 2.19 14.57 10.14
N THR A 96 1.19 13.77 10.51
CA THR A 96 1.30 12.72 11.53
C THR A 96 2.40 11.72 11.20
N ARG A 97 3.24 11.41 12.19
CA ARG A 97 4.16 10.27 12.13
C ARG A 97 3.37 8.98 12.32
N VAL A 98 3.45 8.03 11.40
CA VAL A 98 2.64 6.80 11.42
C VAL A 98 3.51 5.56 11.61
N GLU A 99 3.19 4.71 12.59
CA GLU A 99 3.69 3.33 12.71
C GLU A 99 2.52 2.33 12.66
N VAL A 100 2.51 1.46 11.66
CA VAL A 100 1.52 0.40 11.50
C VAL A 100 2.21 -0.96 11.61
N GLY A 101 1.75 -1.80 12.52
CA GLY A 101 2.16 -3.19 12.66
C GLY A 101 1.01 -4.14 12.37
N VAL A 102 1.16 -5.02 11.39
CA VAL A 102 0.10 -5.97 11.01
C VAL A 102 0.61 -7.41 10.94
N VAL A 103 -0.20 -8.34 11.45
CA VAL A 103 0.04 -9.78 11.36
C VAL A 103 -1.20 -10.43 10.75
N GLY A 104 -1.10 -10.97 9.53
CA GLY A 104 -2.27 -11.53 8.83
C GLY A 104 -3.34 -10.50 8.42
N ALA A 105 -3.10 -9.21 8.61
CA ALA A 105 -3.99 -8.12 8.22
C ALA A 105 -3.39 -7.32 7.06
N GLY A 106 -4.24 -6.81 6.17
CA GLY A 106 -3.83 -5.83 5.15
C GLY A 106 -3.63 -4.45 5.76
N ALA A 107 -2.73 -3.65 5.18
CA ALA A 107 -2.50 -2.27 5.58
C ALA A 107 -2.55 -1.32 4.38
N VAL A 108 -3.36 -0.27 4.45
CA VAL A 108 -3.39 0.82 3.49
C VAL A 108 -3.00 2.10 4.22
N VAL A 109 -1.97 2.79 3.74
CA VAL A 109 -1.57 4.10 4.28
C VAL A 109 -1.53 5.09 3.12
N SER A 110 -2.28 6.17 3.22
CA SER A 110 -2.37 7.16 2.14
C SER A 110 -2.30 8.60 2.63
N GLY A 111 -1.77 9.50 1.80
CA GLY A 111 -1.80 10.95 2.02
C GLY A 111 -0.97 11.44 3.21
N ILE A 112 0.02 10.67 3.67
CA ILE A 112 0.86 11.02 4.82
C ILE A 112 2.12 11.77 4.36
N GLN A 113 2.32 12.94 4.94
CA GLN A 113 3.48 13.81 4.77
C GLN A 113 4.52 13.60 5.87
N GLY A 114 4.11 13.08 7.03
CA GLY A 114 5.01 12.67 8.11
C GLY A 114 5.76 11.36 7.83
N PRO A 115 6.76 11.00 8.66
CA PRO A 115 7.45 9.71 8.55
C PRO A 115 6.49 8.53 8.74
N SER A 116 6.60 7.52 7.88
CA SER A 116 5.76 6.32 7.92
C SER A 116 6.59 5.05 8.06
N VAL A 117 6.23 4.22 9.04
CA VAL A 117 6.85 2.92 9.30
C VAL A 117 5.78 1.84 9.25
N VAL A 118 5.91 0.88 8.34
CA VAL A 118 4.98 -0.26 8.24
C VAL A 118 5.73 -1.57 8.47
N LYS A 119 5.20 -2.42 9.34
CA LYS A 119 5.75 -3.73 9.69
C LYS A 119 4.70 -4.80 9.44
N GLY A 120 4.91 -5.65 8.45
CA GLY A 120 4.01 -6.74 8.07
C GLY A 120 4.63 -8.11 8.26
N VAL A 121 3.79 -9.14 8.40
CA VAL A 121 4.23 -10.54 8.38
C VAL A 121 3.70 -11.26 7.14
N THR A 122 2.39 -11.36 6.97
CA THR A 122 1.78 -12.09 5.84
C THR A 122 0.72 -11.31 5.06
N GLY A 123 0.25 -10.18 5.58
CA GLY A 123 -0.75 -9.36 4.89
C GLY A 123 -0.09 -8.30 4.01
N ASP A 124 -0.75 -8.01 2.89
CA ASP A 124 -0.25 -7.05 1.90
C ASP A 124 -0.35 -5.61 2.41
N THR A 125 0.57 -4.78 1.92
CA THR A 125 0.63 -3.36 2.27
C THR A 125 0.54 -2.51 1.00
N THR A 126 -0.32 -1.50 1.03
CA THR A 126 -0.47 -0.50 -0.03
C THR A 126 -0.15 0.88 0.54
N LEU A 127 0.78 1.59 -0.10
CA LEU A 127 1.22 2.92 0.27
C LEU A 127 0.92 3.88 -0.89
N VAL A 128 0.12 4.92 -0.66
CA VAL A 128 -0.35 5.83 -1.73
C VAL A 128 -0.11 7.29 -1.38
N ALA A 129 0.61 8.01 -2.25
CA ALA A 129 0.84 9.45 -2.09
C ALA A 129 1.49 9.81 -0.74
N LEU A 130 2.60 9.14 -0.39
CA LEU A 130 3.41 9.48 0.79
C LEU A 130 4.59 10.36 0.38
N SER A 131 4.74 11.51 1.05
CA SER A 131 5.84 12.45 0.79
C SER A 131 6.89 12.47 1.91
N GLY A 132 6.55 11.99 3.10
CA GLY A 132 7.52 11.77 4.18
C GLY A 132 8.39 10.52 3.98
N PRO A 133 9.48 10.34 4.75
CA PRO A 133 10.30 9.13 4.69
C PRO A 133 9.50 7.88 5.03
N VAL A 134 9.63 6.84 4.20
CA VAL A 134 8.91 5.57 4.32
C VAL A 134 9.87 4.44 4.62
N ARG A 135 9.55 3.65 5.65
CA ARG A 135 10.19 2.37 5.93
C ARG A 135 9.14 1.26 5.99
N ALA A 136 9.29 0.25 5.14
CA ALA A 136 8.45 -0.93 5.15
C ALA A 136 9.29 -2.19 5.38
N ASP A 137 8.95 -2.97 6.40
CA ASP A 137 9.57 -4.25 6.73
C ASP A 137 8.49 -5.35 6.67
N THR A 138 8.67 -6.35 5.81
CA THR A 138 7.72 -7.47 5.65
C THR A 138 8.44 -8.82 5.71
N VAL A 139 7.69 -9.90 5.94
CA VAL A 139 8.21 -11.27 5.79
C VAL A 139 7.74 -11.84 4.46
N SER A 140 6.42 -11.95 4.27
CA SER A 140 5.81 -12.58 3.09
C SER A 140 4.66 -11.78 2.47
N GLY A 141 4.20 -10.69 3.11
CA GLY A 141 3.21 -9.79 2.50
C GLY A 141 3.86 -8.91 1.44
N ASN A 142 3.15 -8.65 0.34
CA ASN A 142 3.62 -7.82 -0.76
C ASN A 142 3.51 -6.33 -0.39
N LEU A 143 4.36 -5.51 -1.00
CA LEU A 143 4.29 -4.06 -0.89
C LEU A 143 4.01 -3.43 -2.25
N GLU A 144 2.91 -2.69 -2.33
CA GLU A 144 2.61 -1.80 -3.44
C GLU A 144 2.77 -0.34 -2.97
N ALA A 145 3.59 0.43 -3.68
CA ALA A 145 3.86 1.83 -3.37
C ALA A 145 3.60 2.68 -4.60
N GLN A 146 2.58 3.53 -4.55
CA GLN A 146 2.16 4.40 -5.63
C GLN A 146 2.38 5.88 -5.26
N ALA A 147 2.97 6.64 -6.18
CA ALA A 147 3.19 8.09 -6.03
C ALA A 147 3.94 8.44 -4.71
N VAL A 148 4.91 7.61 -4.34
CA VAL A 148 5.76 7.87 -3.17
C VAL A 148 6.89 8.81 -3.57
N THR A 149 6.84 10.03 -3.03
CA THR A 149 7.80 11.11 -3.32
C THR A 149 8.83 11.27 -2.20
N GLY A 150 8.59 10.68 -1.03
CA GLY A 150 9.59 10.56 0.04
C GLY A 150 10.60 9.44 -0.20
N ASP A 151 11.65 9.40 0.62
CA ASP A 151 12.63 8.30 0.59
C ASP A 151 11.97 6.97 0.96
N LEU A 152 12.15 5.94 0.13
CA LEU A 152 11.59 4.61 0.35
C LEU A 152 12.68 3.63 0.78
N ARG A 153 12.46 2.95 1.91
CA ARG A 153 13.22 1.78 2.32
C ARG A 153 12.31 0.56 2.49
N PHE A 154 12.57 -0.49 1.74
CA PHE A 154 11.87 -1.76 1.83
C PHE A 154 12.82 -2.90 2.21
N ASN A 155 12.43 -3.72 3.20
CA ASN A 155 13.11 -4.99 3.47
C ASN A 155 12.08 -6.12 3.52
N SER A 156 12.39 -7.24 2.87
CA SER A 156 11.51 -8.41 2.80
C SER A 156 12.29 -9.72 2.87
N VAL A 157 11.61 -10.81 3.22
CA VAL A 157 12.14 -12.16 2.98
C VAL A 157 11.64 -12.65 1.62
N SER A 158 10.31 -12.73 1.44
CA SER A 158 9.70 -13.32 0.26
C SER A 158 8.59 -12.50 -0.38
N GLY A 159 8.14 -11.41 0.24
CA GLY A 159 7.14 -10.51 -0.34
C GLY A 159 7.71 -9.68 -1.48
N ASP A 160 6.90 -9.47 -2.51
CA ASP A 160 7.25 -8.69 -3.70
C ASP A 160 7.14 -7.18 -3.43
N LEU A 161 7.91 -6.41 -4.19
CA LEU A 161 7.83 -4.95 -4.20
C LEU A 161 7.37 -4.47 -5.58
N THR A 162 6.31 -3.67 -5.60
CA THR A 162 5.90 -2.91 -6.77
C THR A 162 5.91 -1.42 -6.41
N VAL A 163 6.70 -0.63 -7.13
CA VAL A 163 6.69 0.84 -7.04
C VAL A 163 6.18 1.39 -8.37
N VAL A 164 5.18 2.27 -8.29
CA VAL A 164 4.58 2.96 -9.42
C VAL A 164 4.72 4.46 -9.19
N GLU A 165 5.33 5.16 -10.14
CA GLU A 165 5.54 6.62 -10.07
C GLU A 165 6.33 7.04 -8.82
N GLY A 166 7.38 6.28 -8.49
CA GLY A 166 8.30 6.66 -7.42
C GLY A 166 9.19 7.84 -7.84
N SER A 167 9.22 8.91 -7.06
CA SER A 167 9.95 10.13 -7.40
C SER A 167 10.86 10.64 -6.27
N GLY A 168 10.99 9.88 -5.18
CA GLY A 168 11.86 10.23 -4.06
C GLY A 168 13.36 10.26 -4.39
N SER A 169 14.13 10.89 -3.50
CA SER A 169 15.58 11.06 -3.67
C SER A 169 16.36 9.76 -3.44
N SER A 170 15.77 8.82 -2.70
CA SER A 170 16.34 7.51 -2.43
C SER A 170 15.29 6.40 -2.49
N VAL A 171 15.56 5.34 -3.23
CA VAL A 171 14.79 4.09 -3.23
C VAL A 171 15.71 2.94 -2.92
N LYS A 172 15.59 2.38 -1.72
CA LYS A 172 16.37 1.23 -1.28
C LYS A 172 15.47 0.04 -0.98
N ALA A 173 15.72 -1.09 -1.64
CA ALA A 173 14.99 -2.33 -1.41
C ALA A 173 15.94 -3.52 -1.26
N ASP A 174 15.76 -4.31 -0.22
CA ASP A 174 16.50 -5.55 0.01
C ASP A 174 15.48 -6.71 0.20
N SER A 175 15.63 -7.81 -0.55
CA SER A 175 14.80 -9.03 -0.43
C SER A 175 15.64 -10.30 -0.52
N VAL A 176 15.11 -11.44 -0.11
CA VAL A 176 15.75 -12.74 -0.36
C VAL A 176 15.22 -13.32 -1.67
N SER A 177 13.90 -13.52 -1.77
CA SER A 177 13.30 -14.18 -2.93
C SER A 177 12.20 -13.39 -3.63
N GLY A 178 11.72 -12.30 -3.05
CA GLY A 178 10.67 -11.47 -3.66
C GLY A 178 11.19 -10.71 -4.88
N SER A 179 10.31 -10.57 -5.88
CA SER A 179 10.56 -9.78 -7.09
C SER A 179 10.38 -8.30 -6.80
N MET A 180 11.12 -7.45 -7.54
CA MET A 180 11.06 -6.01 -7.40
C MET A 180 10.78 -5.38 -8.76
N ILE A 181 9.64 -4.71 -8.89
CA ILE A 181 9.28 -3.91 -10.05
C ILE A 181 9.27 -2.46 -9.60
N VAL A 182 10.15 -1.63 -10.15
CA VAL A 182 10.29 -0.23 -9.76
C VAL A 182 10.13 0.66 -10.99
N ASP A 183 9.00 1.35 -11.09
CA ASP A 183 8.78 2.44 -12.06
C ASP A 183 9.07 3.78 -11.42
N LEU A 184 10.12 4.44 -11.91
CA LEU A 184 10.59 5.70 -11.39
C LEU A 184 10.23 6.84 -12.33
N ASP A 185 9.86 7.96 -11.72
CA ASP A 185 9.61 9.21 -12.40
C ASP A 185 10.14 10.40 -11.58
N PRO A 186 11.46 10.46 -11.35
CA PRO A 186 12.03 11.48 -10.50
C PRO A 186 12.15 12.82 -11.23
N GLU A 187 11.93 13.92 -10.52
CA GLU A 187 12.18 15.27 -11.00
C GLU A 187 13.66 15.68 -10.92
N GLY A 188 14.48 14.87 -10.23
CA GLY A 188 15.90 15.15 -9.98
C GLY A 188 16.74 13.88 -9.78
N PRO A 189 17.99 14.03 -9.29
CA PRO A 189 18.86 12.89 -9.04
C PRO A 189 18.29 11.96 -7.95
N THR A 190 18.18 10.67 -8.26
CA THR A 190 17.75 9.63 -7.31
C THR A 190 18.85 8.59 -7.10
N ASP A 191 19.03 8.15 -5.86
CA ASP A 191 19.86 6.99 -5.49
C ASP A 191 18.97 5.74 -5.36
N VAL A 192 19.09 4.83 -6.31
CA VAL A 192 18.33 3.57 -6.38
C VAL A 192 19.26 2.42 -6.03
N ARG A 193 18.91 1.66 -5.00
CA ARG A 193 19.64 0.46 -4.59
C ARG A 193 18.70 -0.71 -4.35
N LEU A 194 18.74 -1.69 -5.25
CA LEU A 194 17.92 -2.90 -5.18
C LEU A 194 18.82 -4.12 -5.03
N THR A 195 18.60 -4.91 -3.97
CA THR A 195 19.35 -6.14 -3.69
C THR A 195 18.38 -7.31 -3.53
N SER A 196 18.64 -8.41 -4.24
CA SER A 196 17.93 -9.68 -4.02
C SER A 196 18.92 -10.85 -3.99
N VAL A 197 18.47 -12.03 -3.54
CA VAL A 197 19.25 -13.28 -3.73
C VAL A 197 18.74 -14.00 -4.97
N SER A 198 17.44 -14.31 -5.01
CA SER A 198 16.84 -15.08 -6.11
C SER A 198 15.71 -14.37 -6.83
N GLY A 199 15.22 -13.24 -6.33
CA GLY A 199 14.14 -12.48 -6.94
C GLY A 199 14.59 -11.74 -8.20
N GLU A 200 13.63 -11.50 -9.10
CA GLU A 200 13.81 -10.71 -10.31
C GLU A 200 13.76 -9.21 -9.98
N ILE A 201 14.50 -8.41 -10.74
CA ILE A 201 14.52 -6.95 -10.58
C ILE A 201 14.21 -6.31 -11.93
N ALA A 202 13.07 -5.64 -12.04
CA ALA A 202 12.70 -4.84 -13.20
C ALA A 202 12.66 -3.36 -12.81
N ILE A 203 13.37 -2.52 -13.57
CA ILE A 203 13.43 -1.08 -13.33
C ILE A 203 13.01 -0.37 -14.60
N ARG A 204 12.02 0.52 -14.49
CA ARG A 204 11.63 1.46 -15.54
C ARG A 204 12.13 2.85 -15.19
N LEU A 205 12.86 3.46 -16.10
CA LEU A 205 13.39 4.82 -15.97
C LEU A 205 12.79 5.74 -17.04
N PRO A 206 12.61 7.04 -16.76
CA PRO A 206 12.18 7.99 -17.78
C PRO A 206 13.20 8.07 -18.92
N ALA A 207 12.75 8.53 -20.09
CA ALA A 207 13.60 8.81 -21.23
C ALA A 207 13.46 10.31 -21.59
N PRO A 208 14.51 11.14 -21.42
CA PRO A 208 15.89 10.80 -21.06
C PRO A 208 16.07 10.46 -19.56
N ALA A 209 16.98 9.52 -19.27
CA ALA A 209 17.41 9.17 -17.91
C ALA A 209 18.75 9.82 -17.55
N ASP A 210 18.96 10.17 -16.28
CA ASP A 210 20.22 10.70 -15.76
C ASP A 210 20.71 9.90 -14.54
N ALA A 211 21.54 8.88 -14.80
CA ALA A 211 22.03 7.97 -13.77
C ALA A 211 23.36 7.29 -14.13
N ASP A 212 24.22 7.11 -13.14
CA ASP A 212 25.33 6.16 -13.18
C ASP A 212 24.81 4.77 -12.80
N VAL A 213 24.87 3.83 -13.74
CA VAL A 213 24.18 2.53 -13.67
C VAL A 213 25.19 1.41 -13.43
N GLU A 214 24.89 0.58 -12.44
CA GLU A 214 25.56 -0.69 -12.17
C GLU A 214 24.52 -1.79 -11.90
N ALA A 215 24.34 -2.71 -12.84
CA ALA A 215 23.50 -3.89 -12.69
C ALA A 215 24.34 -5.16 -12.75
N ASN A 216 24.17 -6.05 -11.77
CA ASN A 216 24.95 -7.30 -11.69
C ASN A 216 24.08 -8.49 -11.27
N THR A 217 24.29 -9.64 -11.91
CA THR A 217 23.75 -10.94 -11.49
C THR A 217 24.85 -12.00 -11.58
N ALA A 218 24.86 -12.99 -10.69
CA ALA A 218 25.90 -14.03 -10.71
C ALA A 218 25.59 -15.13 -11.74
N SER A 219 24.34 -15.58 -11.82
CA SER A 219 23.92 -16.64 -12.73
C SER A 219 22.65 -16.33 -13.54
N GLY A 220 21.96 -15.23 -13.26
CA GLY A 220 20.80 -14.80 -14.05
C GLY A 220 21.17 -14.08 -15.34
N THR A 221 20.17 -13.52 -16.02
CA THR A 221 20.37 -12.73 -17.25
C THR A 221 20.09 -11.26 -16.99
N ILE A 222 20.83 -10.37 -17.67
CA ILE A 222 20.51 -8.94 -17.70
C ILE A 222 19.99 -8.54 -19.08
N SER A 223 18.79 -7.97 -19.12
CA SER A 223 18.22 -7.30 -20.29
C SER A 223 18.31 -5.79 -20.12
N ASN A 224 18.65 -5.09 -21.20
CA ASN A 224 18.85 -3.64 -21.18
C ASN A 224 18.29 -2.99 -22.44
N ALA A 225 17.41 -2.02 -22.24
CA ALA A 225 16.83 -1.21 -23.31
C ALA A 225 17.62 0.07 -23.61
N PHE A 226 18.72 0.39 -22.92
CA PHE A 226 19.49 1.63 -23.07
C PHE A 226 20.79 1.43 -23.88
N GLU A 227 20.91 2.09 -25.03
CA GLU A 227 22.07 1.98 -25.93
C GLU A 227 23.38 2.53 -25.31
N GLY A 228 23.28 3.47 -24.38
CA GLY A 228 24.43 4.10 -23.71
C GLY A 228 25.13 3.23 -22.67
N LEU A 229 24.59 2.05 -22.34
CA LEU A 229 25.16 1.17 -21.31
C LEU A 229 26.06 0.11 -21.95
N ARG A 230 27.25 -0.08 -21.36
CA ARG A 230 28.21 -1.10 -21.82
C ARG A 230 27.91 -2.42 -21.13
N VAL A 231 27.76 -3.46 -21.92
CA VAL A 231 27.56 -4.83 -21.45
C VAL A 231 28.91 -5.52 -21.31
N HIS A 232 29.18 -6.09 -20.14
CA HIS A 232 30.40 -6.84 -19.86
C HIS A 232 30.07 -8.31 -19.57
N GLY A 233 30.80 -9.25 -20.19
CA GLY A 233 30.70 -10.68 -19.92
C GLY A 233 31.27 -11.54 -21.05
N GLN A 234 32.13 -12.51 -20.71
CA GLN A 234 32.80 -13.38 -21.69
C GLN A 234 31.85 -14.46 -22.24
N TRP A 235 30.76 -14.74 -21.51
CA TRP A 235 29.68 -15.69 -21.82
C TRP A 235 28.36 -15.12 -21.26
N GLY A 236 27.61 -14.34 -22.05
CA GLY A 236 26.35 -13.71 -21.60
C GLY A 236 26.51 -12.46 -20.73
N ALA A 237 25.47 -11.61 -20.70
CA ALA A 237 25.45 -10.34 -19.97
C ALA A 237 25.12 -10.55 -18.48
N HIS A 238 26.15 -10.70 -17.64
CA HIS A 238 26.01 -10.84 -16.18
C HIS A 238 26.35 -9.54 -15.42
N LYS A 239 26.92 -8.56 -16.12
CA LYS A 239 27.21 -7.22 -15.59
C LYS A 239 26.96 -6.15 -16.65
N ILE A 240 26.26 -5.09 -16.26
CA ILE A 240 26.09 -3.87 -17.06
C ILE A 240 26.57 -2.68 -16.24
N THR A 241 27.42 -1.87 -16.85
CA THR A 241 27.84 -0.59 -16.28
C THR A 241 27.78 0.50 -17.34
N GLY A 242 27.53 1.72 -16.91
CA GLY A 242 27.55 2.85 -17.82
C GLY A 242 26.86 4.06 -17.24
N ARG A 243 26.89 5.14 -18.01
CA ARG A 243 26.33 6.42 -17.61
C ARG A 243 25.24 6.82 -18.59
N LEU A 244 24.08 7.14 -18.06
CA LEU A 244 22.98 7.78 -18.78
C LEU A 244 22.99 9.27 -18.42
N GLY A 245 22.84 10.16 -19.41
CA GLY A 245 22.87 11.60 -19.18
C GLY A 245 24.18 12.08 -18.54
N ALA A 246 24.08 12.98 -17.56
CA ALA A 246 25.24 13.47 -16.81
C ALA A 246 25.75 12.47 -15.75
N GLY A 247 24.95 11.48 -15.39
CA GLY A 247 25.21 10.51 -14.33
C GLY A 247 25.06 11.09 -12.93
N THR A 248 24.13 12.01 -12.71
CA THR A 248 23.92 12.64 -11.38
C THR A 248 23.19 11.73 -10.42
N GLY A 249 22.25 10.93 -10.91
CA GLY A 249 21.61 9.85 -10.13
C GLY A 249 22.52 8.62 -10.03
N LYS A 250 22.16 7.69 -9.14
CA LYS A 250 22.83 6.39 -9.03
C LYS A 250 21.79 5.29 -9.12
N LEU A 251 22.09 4.26 -9.88
CA LEU A 251 21.27 3.06 -9.96
C LEU A 251 22.15 1.84 -9.77
N ARG A 252 21.92 1.13 -8.67
CA ARG A 252 22.55 -0.16 -8.39
C ARG A 252 21.51 -1.26 -8.20
N ALA A 253 21.55 -2.24 -9.08
CA ALA A 253 20.73 -3.44 -9.00
C ALA A 253 21.62 -4.67 -8.85
N THR A 254 21.36 -5.52 -7.87
CA THR A 254 22.15 -6.73 -7.65
C THR A 254 21.27 -7.90 -7.24
N THR A 255 21.42 -9.02 -7.92
CA THR A 255 20.81 -10.30 -7.55
C THR A 255 21.83 -11.43 -7.71
N VAL A 256 21.62 -12.60 -7.09
CA VAL A 256 22.55 -13.74 -7.27
C VAL A 256 22.08 -14.59 -8.43
N SER A 257 20.85 -15.12 -8.35
CA SER A 257 20.30 -16.01 -9.38
C SER A 257 19.16 -15.39 -10.18
N GLY A 258 18.59 -14.27 -9.74
CA GLY A 258 17.50 -13.60 -10.44
C GLY A 258 17.95 -12.90 -11.73
N SER A 259 16.97 -12.55 -12.56
CA SER A 259 17.19 -11.73 -13.75
C SER A 259 17.05 -10.24 -13.43
N ILE A 260 17.73 -9.40 -14.20
CA ILE A 260 17.60 -7.94 -14.10
C ILE A 260 17.14 -7.39 -15.45
N ALA A 261 16.10 -6.56 -15.46
CA ALA A 261 15.62 -5.86 -16.64
C ALA A 261 15.67 -4.34 -16.42
N LEU A 262 16.43 -3.64 -17.28
CA LEU A 262 16.44 -2.19 -17.37
C LEU A 262 15.61 -1.76 -18.58
N LEU A 263 14.49 -1.10 -18.33
CA LEU A 263 13.47 -0.77 -19.33
C LEU A 263 13.28 0.75 -19.43
N ARG A 264 12.92 1.23 -20.62
CA ARG A 264 12.51 2.62 -20.83
C ARG A 264 11.04 2.78 -20.43
N ARG A 265 10.70 3.83 -19.70
CA ARG A 265 9.32 4.28 -19.51
C ARG A 265 8.81 4.84 -20.85
N PRO A 266 7.58 4.53 -21.28
CA PRO A 266 6.95 5.24 -22.39
C PRO A 266 6.92 6.75 -22.10
N PRO A 267 7.06 7.63 -23.11
CA PRO A 267 6.81 9.05 -22.91
C PRO A 267 5.39 9.25 -22.39
N ARG A 268 5.19 10.24 -21.51
CA ARG A 268 3.83 10.64 -21.12
C ARG A 268 3.08 11.01 -22.38
N GLU A 269 1.93 10.38 -22.62
CA GLU A 269 0.95 10.91 -23.55
C GLU A 269 0.48 12.23 -22.94
N GLU A 270 0.95 13.36 -23.48
CA GLU A 270 0.32 14.65 -23.22
C GLU A 270 -1.08 14.52 -23.83
N GLU A 271 -2.10 14.29 -23.00
CA GLU A 271 -3.52 14.36 -23.42
C GLU A 271 -3.73 15.69 -24.14
N PRO A 272 -3.91 15.70 -25.47
CA PRO A 272 -4.13 16.93 -26.21
C PRO A 272 -5.61 17.26 -26.08
N TRP A 273 -5.99 17.80 -24.94
CA TRP A 273 -7.20 18.61 -24.88
C TRP A 273 -6.78 20.02 -25.25
N ASP A 274 -6.57 20.23 -26.54
CA ASP A 274 -6.70 21.53 -27.15
C ASP A 274 -8.11 22.02 -26.80
N ALA A 275 -8.20 22.77 -25.70
CA ALA A 275 -9.23 23.76 -25.55
C ALA A 275 -9.01 24.75 -26.69
N GLU A 276 -9.55 24.44 -27.88
CA GLU A 276 -9.95 25.48 -28.80
C GLU A 276 -10.89 26.38 -27.99
N ALA A 277 -10.32 27.46 -27.49
CA ALA A 277 -11.04 28.58 -26.98
C ALA A 277 -12.04 28.93 -28.07
N TRP A 278 -13.32 28.71 -27.78
CA TRP A 278 -14.39 29.31 -28.55
C TRP A 278 -14.23 30.81 -28.34
N GLU A 279 -13.50 31.47 -29.24
CA GLU A 279 -13.41 32.91 -29.31
C GLU A 279 -14.83 33.42 -29.58
N ASP A 280 -15.43 34.03 -28.56
CA ASP A 280 -16.61 34.87 -28.73
C ASP A 280 -16.23 35.98 -29.72
N PRO A 281 -16.90 36.11 -30.88
CA PRO A 281 -16.59 37.20 -31.80
C PRO A 281 -16.99 38.53 -31.15
N GLU A 282 -16.02 39.43 -31.01
CA GLU A 282 -16.21 40.74 -30.40
C GLU A 282 -17.40 41.52 -31.00
N PRO A 283 -18.15 42.30 -30.19
CA PRO A 283 -19.31 43.02 -30.66
C PRO A 283 -18.85 44.20 -31.55
N THR A 284 -19.12 44.09 -32.84
CA THR A 284 -18.96 45.21 -33.78
C THR A 284 -19.84 46.37 -33.35
N THR A 285 -19.21 47.51 -33.07
CA THR A 285 -19.85 48.79 -32.78
C THR A 285 -20.60 49.28 -34.02
N ASP A 286 -21.93 49.14 -34.02
CA ASP A 286 -22.77 49.80 -35.02
C ASP A 286 -23.29 51.14 -34.49
N THR A 287 -23.21 52.13 -35.37
CA THR A 287 -23.43 53.54 -35.08
C THR A 287 -24.92 53.85 -35.20
N ALA A 288 -25.58 54.22 -34.10
CA ALA A 288 -26.95 54.74 -34.16
C ALA A 288 -26.96 56.28 -34.25
N PRO A 289 -27.76 56.90 -35.13
CA PRO A 289 -28.15 58.29 -34.96
C PRO A 289 -29.42 58.41 -34.11
N THR A 290 -29.38 59.42 -33.24
CA THR A 290 -30.41 59.97 -32.35
C THR A 290 -31.78 60.17 -32.99
N THR A 291 -32.88 59.97 -32.22
CA THR A 291 -34.04 60.89 -32.10
C THR A 291 -35.03 60.42 -31.00
N ASP A 292 -35.05 61.17 -29.91
CA ASP A 292 -36.19 61.78 -29.18
C ASP A 292 -37.29 60.98 -28.43
N ALA A 293 -37.74 61.65 -27.36
CA ALA A 293 -38.95 61.51 -26.53
C ALA A 293 -38.92 60.65 -25.24
N ALA A 294 -39.16 61.36 -24.14
CA ALA A 294 -39.22 60.98 -22.72
C ALA A 294 -40.63 60.47 -22.28
N PRO A 295 -41.03 60.52 -20.98
CA PRO A 295 -40.57 59.75 -19.82
C PRO A 295 -41.73 58.99 -19.10
N THR A 296 -41.45 58.29 -17.99
CA THR A 296 -42.13 58.36 -16.67
C THR A 296 -42.29 57.01 -15.94
N THR A 297 -41.98 57.05 -14.62
CA THR A 297 -42.61 56.34 -13.47
C THR A 297 -42.56 54.79 -13.44
N ASP A 298 -42.41 54.10 -12.31
CA ASP A 298 -42.52 54.45 -10.91
C ASP A 298 -41.79 53.44 -10.00
N THR A 299 -41.64 53.87 -8.77
CA THR A 299 -41.15 53.24 -7.55
C THR A 299 -41.95 52.00 -7.12
N ALA A 300 -41.30 50.97 -6.54
CA ALA A 300 -41.55 50.53 -5.14
C ALA A 300 -41.01 49.12 -4.82
N SER A 301 -40.33 49.09 -3.66
CA SER A 301 -39.99 47.95 -2.82
C SER A 301 -41.23 47.26 -2.23
N ALA A 302 -41.12 45.98 -1.88
CA ALA A 302 -41.27 45.48 -0.49
C ALA A 302 -41.32 43.94 -0.43
N THR A 303 -40.37 43.39 0.33
CA THR A 303 -40.53 42.47 1.48
C THR A 303 -41.90 41.82 1.73
N GLY A 304 -41.90 40.50 2.00
CA GLY A 304 -43.04 39.82 2.60
C GLY A 304 -42.78 38.34 2.92
N THR A 305 -42.74 38.05 4.21
CA THR A 305 -42.35 36.82 4.91
C THR A 305 -43.50 35.80 5.05
N ALA A 306 -43.14 34.57 5.47
CA ALA A 306 -43.94 33.60 6.26
C ALA A 306 -45.04 32.81 5.52
N SER A 307 -45.47 31.60 5.91
CA SER A 307 -45.02 30.56 6.85
C SER A 307 -45.98 29.36 6.66
N ALA A 308 -45.60 28.19 7.20
CA ALA A 308 -46.46 27.18 7.82
C ALA A 308 -47.21 26.12 6.96
N THR A 309 -46.78 24.86 7.18
CA THR A 309 -47.54 23.64 7.52
C THR A 309 -48.84 23.29 6.78
N ASP A 310 -48.90 22.07 6.22
CA ASP A 310 -49.91 21.09 6.66
C ASP A 310 -49.53 19.63 6.34
N THR A 311 -50.23 18.75 7.03
CA THR A 311 -50.04 17.34 7.35
C THR A 311 -50.52 16.32 6.28
N ASP A 312 -49.99 15.09 6.41
CA ASP A 312 -50.30 13.74 5.86
C ASP A 312 -51.82 13.37 5.79
N PRO A 313 -52.31 12.18 5.34
CA PRO A 313 -51.64 10.94 4.87
C PRO A 313 -52.32 10.18 3.69
N THR A 314 -51.73 9.05 3.23
CA THR A 314 -52.33 7.68 3.16
C THR A 314 -51.82 6.76 2.03
N THR A 315 -51.42 5.55 2.44
CA THR A 315 -51.63 4.20 1.83
C THR A 315 -51.14 3.87 0.42
N ALA A 316 -50.26 2.86 0.30
CA ALA A 316 -50.60 1.56 -0.34
C ALA A 316 -49.45 0.53 -0.21
N THR A 317 -49.85 -0.72 -0.06
CA THR A 317 -49.09 -1.94 0.26
C THR A 317 -48.81 -2.82 -0.97
N ASN A 318 -47.57 -3.33 -1.09
CA ASN A 318 -47.10 -4.67 -1.58
C ASN A 318 -47.56 -5.22 -2.97
N PRO A 319 -46.96 -6.33 -3.53
CA PRO A 319 -45.93 -7.25 -3.00
C PRO A 319 -44.79 -7.70 -3.98
N THR A 320 -43.78 -8.32 -3.36
CA THR A 320 -42.99 -9.51 -3.74
C THR A 320 -43.29 -10.25 -5.06
N THR A 321 -42.24 -10.58 -5.82
CA THR A 321 -42.21 -11.75 -6.72
C THR A 321 -40.81 -12.39 -6.79
N ALA A 322 -40.76 -13.66 -6.37
CA ALA A 322 -39.82 -14.73 -6.76
C ALA A 322 -40.65 -16.04 -6.64
N PRO A 323 -40.23 -17.24 -7.10
CA PRO A 323 -39.04 -17.62 -7.88
C PRO A 323 -39.38 -18.53 -9.08
N LEU A 324 -38.38 -18.96 -9.85
CA LEU A 324 -38.46 -20.20 -10.65
C LEU A 324 -37.16 -21.02 -10.50
N ASN A 325 -37.38 -22.32 -10.48
CA ASN A 325 -36.55 -23.42 -10.01
C ASN A 325 -36.03 -24.27 -11.18
N ASP A 326 -35.23 -25.28 -10.84
CA ASP A 326 -34.88 -26.52 -11.57
C ASP A 326 -33.49 -26.58 -12.22
N THR A 327 -32.47 -27.13 -11.51
CA THR A 327 -32.06 -28.55 -11.32
C THR A 327 -31.29 -29.10 -12.54
N HIS A 328 -30.15 -29.83 -12.47
CA HIS A 328 -29.90 -31.09 -11.74
C HIS A 328 -28.44 -31.62 -12.00
N HIS A 329 -27.94 -32.50 -11.10
CA HIS A 329 -26.86 -33.53 -11.24
C HIS A 329 -25.41 -33.32 -10.69
N SER A 330 -25.26 -33.64 -9.39
CA SER A 330 -24.41 -34.64 -8.70
C SER A 330 -23.00 -35.11 -9.17
N PRO A 331 -22.17 -35.64 -8.23
CA PRO A 331 -20.70 -35.62 -8.25
C PRO A 331 -20.04 -36.97 -8.60
N GLY A 332 -18.77 -36.91 -9.04
CA GLY A 332 -17.93 -38.08 -9.30
C GLY A 332 -16.91 -38.33 -8.17
N ASP A 333 -17.15 -39.40 -7.41
CA ASP A 333 -16.18 -40.16 -6.62
C ASP A 333 -15.44 -41.14 -7.55
N ASN A 334 -14.14 -41.34 -7.35
CA ASN A 334 -13.40 -42.45 -7.95
C ASN A 334 -12.30 -42.91 -6.99
N SER A 335 -12.64 -43.90 -6.18
CA SER A 335 -11.72 -44.83 -5.53
C SER A 335 -11.68 -46.13 -6.33
N VAL A 336 -10.51 -46.58 -6.78
CA VAL A 336 -10.27 -48.01 -7.11
C VAL A 336 -8.90 -48.43 -6.59
N SER A 337 -8.96 -49.53 -5.86
CA SER A 337 -7.92 -50.30 -5.19
C SER A 337 -7.43 -51.52 -6.00
N GLY A 338 -6.20 -51.96 -5.73
CA GLY A 338 -5.66 -53.31 -6.00
C GLY A 338 -4.13 -53.31 -5.84
N GLN A 339 -3.52 -53.81 -4.75
CA GLN A 339 -3.18 -55.23 -4.44
C GLN A 339 -2.55 -55.96 -5.64
N GLY A 340 -1.37 -56.58 -5.58
CA GLY A 340 -0.40 -56.81 -4.49
C GLY A 340 0.85 -57.49 -5.08
N ASP A 341 1.93 -57.57 -4.28
CA ASP A 341 2.78 -58.76 -4.06
C ASP A 341 4.15 -58.35 -3.48
N GLU A 342 4.30 -58.65 -2.19
CA GLU A 342 5.52 -58.80 -1.38
C GLU A 342 6.19 -60.17 -1.68
N PRO A 343 7.26 -60.62 -0.99
CA PRO A 343 8.32 -59.93 -0.22
C PRO A 343 9.74 -60.51 -0.49
N THR A 344 10.78 -59.95 0.12
CA THR A 344 11.77 -60.76 0.88
C THR A 344 12.64 -59.88 1.80
N GLU A 345 12.46 -60.15 3.10
CA GLU A 345 13.40 -60.20 4.25
C GLU A 345 14.84 -59.68 4.03
N ALA A 346 15.51 -59.01 4.97
CA ALA A 346 15.57 -59.34 6.40
C ALA A 346 16.00 -58.14 7.29
N SER A 347 15.35 -58.13 8.45
CA SER A 347 15.50 -57.32 9.67
C SER A 347 16.81 -57.62 10.45
N PRO A 348 16.91 -57.32 11.77
CA PRO A 348 16.96 -56.01 12.43
C PRO A 348 18.14 -55.92 13.44
N HIS A 349 18.40 -54.73 14.02
CA HIS A 349 18.49 -54.57 15.48
C HIS A 349 18.76 -53.11 15.88
N ALA A 350 17.80 -52.53 16.60
CA ALA A 350 17.99 -51.54 17.67
C ALA A 350 18.11 -52.32 19.02
N PRO A 351 18.24 -51.72 20.23
CA PRO A 351 18.19 -50.29 20.57
C PRO A 351 19.16 -49.79 21.67
N ALA A 352 19.14 -48.46 21.83
CA ALA A 352 19.20 -47.60 23.03
C ALA A 352 19.91 -48.00 24.35
N ASP A 353 20.58 -46.95 24.88
CA ASP A 353 20.47 -46.37 26.23
C ASP A 353 21.65 -46.54 27.22
N GLY A 354 21.98 -45.44 27.93
CA GLY A 354 22.53 -45.50 29.30
C GLY A 354 23.98 -45.05 29.62
N THR A 355 24.12 -43.76 29.95
CA THR A 355 24.66 -43.25 31.25
C THR A 355 26.17 -43.23 31.60
N THR A 356 26.55 -42.09 32.21
CA THR A 356 27.62 -41.77 33.21
C THR A 356 29.05 -41.37 32.83
N ASP A 357 29.31 -40.08 33.07
CA ASP A 357 30.41 -39.48 33.85
C ASP A 357 31.74 -40.23 34.05
N LYS A 358 32.84 -39.56 33.67
CA LYS A 358 34.00 -39.37 34.56
C LYS A 358 34.90 -38.22 34.08
N LYS A 359 35.04 -37.22 34.95
CA LYS A 359 36.21 -36.33 35.05
C LYS A 359 37.51 -37.16 35.08
N VAL A 360 38.61 -36.60 34.57
CA VAL A 360 39.86 -36.29 35.31
C VAL A 360 40.93 -35.81 34.32
N LEU A 361 41.57 -34.70 34.73
CA LEU A 361 42.77 -34.00 34.22
C LEU A 361 42.58 -33.06 33.02
#